data_AF-A0A7C6K8W4-F1
#
_entry.id   AF-A0A7C6K8W4-F1
#
_cell.length_a   1.000
_cell.length_b   1.000
_cell.length_c   1.000
_cell.angle_alpha   90.00
_cell.angle_beta   90.00
_cell.angle_gamma   90.00
#
_symmetry.space_group_name_H-M   'P 1'
#
loop_
_entity.id
_entity.type
_entity.pdbx_description
1 polymer ?
#
loop_
_entity_poly.entity_id
_entity_poly.type
_entity_poly.pdbx_seq_one_letter_code
_entity_poly.pdbx_strand_id
1 'polypeptide(L)' 'MAKKDFQVQLATRVSITCWQALDEYAKSSGQSKASIVEKALDQYLEGVEKNERDN' A
#
# COMPACT_ATOMS: atom_id res chain seq x y z
N MET A 1 -11.54 -14.60 19.93
CA MET A 1 -11.41 -13.14 19.87
C MET A 1 -11.27 -12.76 18.41
N ALA A 2 -12.21 -12.00 17.84
CA ALA A 2 -11.99 -11.39 16.53
C ALA A 2 -10.70 -10.58 16.64
N LYS A 3 -9.71 -10.83 15.76
CA LYS A 3 -8.54 -9.97 15.65
C LYS A 3 -9.10 -8.58 15.37
N LYS A 4 -9.05 -7.69 16.37
CA LYS A 4 -9.40 -6.29 16.19
C LYS A 4 -8.41 -5.80 15.14
N ASP A 5 -8.89 -5.33 14.00
CA ASP A 5 -8.04 -4.88 12.89
C ASP A 5 -7.28 -3.64 13.35
N PHE A 6 -6.14 -3.85 14.00
CA PHE A 6 -5.29 -2.78 14.48
C PHE A 6 -4.55 -2.22 13.27
N GLN A 7 -4.99 -1.07 12.79
CA GLN A 7 -4.19 -0.27 11.87
C GLN A 7 -3.02 0.34 12.64
N VAL A 8 -1.82 0.16 12.11
CA VAL A 8 -0.58 0.76 12.63
C VAL A 8 -0.10 1.84 11.67
N GLN A 9 0.56 2.88 12.17
CA GLN A 9 1.10 3.93 11.33
C GLN A 9 2.37 3.46 10.63
N LEU A 10 2.39 3.49 9.29
CA LEU A 10 3.59 3.27 8.51
C LEU A 10 4.40 4.57 8.44
N ALA A 11 5.47 4.66 9.22
CA ALA A 11 6.38 5.81 9.25
C ALA A 11 7.47 5.69 8.17
N THR A 12 7.10 5.92 6.91
CA THR A 12 8.03 5.82 5.77
C THR A 12 8.16 7.17 5.06
N ARG A 13 9.39 7.52 4.66
CA ARG A 13 9.65 8.68 3.81
C ARG A 13 9.44 8.31 2.35
N VAL A 14 8.69 9.12 1.64
CA VAL A 14 8.48 9.02 0.18
C VAL A 14 8.81 10.36 -0.47
N SER A 15 9.01 10.36 -1.80
CA SER A 15 9.18 11.61 -2.54
C SER A 15 7.88 12.43 -2.52
N ILE A 16 8.02 13.75 -2.66
CA ILE A 16 6.85 14.66 -2.77
C ILE A 16 5.95 14.25 -3.94
N THR A 17 6.53 13.91 -5.08
CA THR A 17 5.80 13.46 -6.27
C THR A 17 4.99 12.21 -6.01
N CYS A 18 5.55 11.22 -5.28
CA CYS A 18 4.82 10.01 -4.89
C CYS A 18 3.63 10.34 -3.98
N TRP A 19 3.83 11.21 -3.00
CA TRP A 19 2.75 11.66 -2.12
C TRP A 19 1.63 12.38 -2.89
N GLN A 20 1.97 13.27 -3.83
CA GLN A 20 1.00 13.99 -4.64
C GLN A 20 0.18 13.04 -5.52
N ALA A 21 0.85 12.11 -6.22
CA ALA A 21 0.18 11.11 -7.06
C ALA A 21 -0.78 10.24 -6.23
N LEU A 22 -0.36 9.80 -5.04
CA LEU A 22 -1.21 9.07 -4.11
C LEU A 22 -2.41 9.92 -3.64
N ASP A 23 -2.20 11.21 -3.41
CA ASP A 23 -3.26 12.13 -3.00
C ASP A 23 -4.33 12.34 -4.08
N GLU A 24 -3.90 12.59 -5.31
CA GLU A 24 -4.78 12.74 -6.48
C GLU A 24 -5.56 11.46 -6.78
N TYR A 25 -4.89 10.30 -6.72
CA TYR A 25 -5.55 9.02 -6.94
C TYR A 25 -6.59 8.71 -5.85
N ALA A 26 -6.27 8.99 -4.58
CA ALA A 26 -7.22 8.81 -3.48
C ALA A 26 -8.47 9.68 -3.66
N LYS A 27 -8.29 10.94 -4.10
CA LYS A 27 -9.42 11.86 -4.36
C LYS A 27 -10.30 11.40 -5.51
N SER A 28 -9.71 10.92 -6.60
CA SER A 28 -10.46 10.50 -7.79
C SER A 28 -11.13 9.13 -7.64
N SER A 29 -10.51 8.19 -6.92
CA SER A 29 -11.04 6.84 -6.69
C SER A 29 -12.05 6.77 -5.54
N GLY A 30 -12.06 7.75 -4.63
CA GLY A 30 -12.82 7.71 -3.38
C GLY A 30 -12.23 6.75 -2.34
N GLN A 31 -11.07 6.14 -2.61
CA GLN A 31 -10.40 5.23 -1.68
C GLN A 31 -9.49 5.97 -0.70
N SER A 32 -9.29 5.40 0.48
CA SER A 32 -8.33 5.92 1.46
C SER A 32 -6.89 5.65 1.02
N LYS A 33 -5.97 6.56 1.33
CA LYS A 33 -4.54 6.37 1.06
C LYS A 33 -4.00 5.09 1.70
N ALA A 34 -4.47 4.76 2.90
CA ALA A 34 -4.09 3.54 3.61
C ALA A 34 -4.46 2.28 2.80
N SER A 35 -5.71 2.17 2.32
CA SER A 35 -6.16 1.03 1.52
C SER A 35 -5.40 0.89 0.20
N ILE A 36 -5.06 2.03 -0.43
CA ILE A 36 -4.25 2.04 -1.65
C ILE A 36 -2.84 1.51 -1.37
N VAL A 37 -2.21 1.97 -0.29
CA VAL A 37 -0.86 1.55 0.12
C VAL A 37 -0.84 0.07 0.51
N GLU A 38 -1.81 -0.40 1.29
CA GLU A 38 -1.96 -1.82 1.65
C GLU A 38 -2.01 -2.69 0.39
N LYS A 39 -2.91 -2.37 -0.55
CA LYS A 39 -3.05 -3.11 -1.80
C LYS A 39 -1.78 -3.09 -2.65
N ALA A 40 -1.09 -1.95 -2.71
CA ALA A 40 0.17 -1.83 -3.46
C ALA A 40 1.28 -2.70 -2.84
N LEU A 41 1.35 -2.76 -1.51
CA LEU A 41 2.31 -3.61 -0.80
C LEU A 41 2.00 -5.10 -1.03
N ASP A 42 0.74 -5.50 -0.93
CA ASP A 42 0.33 -6.89 -1.19
C ASP A 42 0.73 -7.33 -2.60
N GLN A 43 0.41 -6.52 -3.62
CA GLN A 43 0.76 -6.81 -5.01
C GLN A 43 2.28 -6.90 -5.23
N TYR A 44 3.04 -6.02 -4.58
CA TYR A 44 4.50 -6.05 -4.68
C TYR A 44 5.07 -7.32 -4.05
N LEU A 45 4.65 -7.67 -2.83
CA LEU A 45 5.13 -8.84 -2.10
C LEU A 45 4.75 -10.15 -2.81
N GLU A 46 3.52 -10.26 -3.31
CA GLU A 46 3.10 -11.39 -4.14
C GLU A 46 3.95 -11.53 -5.41
N GLY A 47 4.35 -10.41 -6.02
CA GLY A 47 5.24 -10.39 -7.16
C GLY A 47 6.66 -10.83 -6.82
N VAL A 48 7.20 -10.40 -5.68
CA VAL A 48 8.52 -10.82 -5.20
C VAL A 48 8.54 -12.32 -4.93
N GLU A 49 7.56 -12.86 -4.20
CA GLU A 49 7.48 -14.28 -3.89
C GLU A 49 7.40 -15.18 -5.14
N LYS A 50 6.70 -14.73 -6.19
CA LYS A 50 6.64 -15.48 -7.45
C LYS A 50 8.01 -15.53 -8.13
N ASN A 51 8.69 -14.39 -8.23
CA ASN A 51 10.02 -14.32 -8.84
C ASN A 51 11.07 -15.12 -8.05
N GLU A 52 10.93 -15.25 -6.73
CA GLU A 52 11.83 -16.09 -5.92
C GLU A 52 11.54 -17.59 -6.02
N ARG A 53 10.33 -18.01 -6.42
CA ARG A 53 9.98 -19.43 -6.61
C ARG A 53 10.29 -19.94 -8.03
N ASP A 54 10.31 -19.04 -9.01
CA ASP A 54 10.59 -19.34 -10.41
C ASP A 54 12.10 -19.29 -10.75
N ASN A 55 12.96 -19.05 -9.75
CA ASN A 55 14.42 -18.91 -9.87
C ASN A 55 15.12 -19.93 -8.95
#